data_AF-A0A1R2CZK1-F1
#
_entry.id   AF-A0A1R2CZK1-F1
#
_cell.length_a   1.000
_cell.length_b   1.000
_cell.length_c   1.000
_cell.angle_alpha   90.00
_cell.angle_beta   90.00
_cell.angle_gamma   90.00
#
_symmetry.space_group_name_H-M   'P 1'
#
loop_
_entity.id
_entity.type
_entity.pdbx_description
1 polymer ?
#
loop_
_entity_poly.entity_id
_entity_poly.type
_entity_poly.pdbx_seq_one_letter_code
_entity_poly.pdbx_strand_id
1 'polypeptide(L)'
;MMNFSDKKRKQIAISALINGFKQTSEAYSIPEDQVMPYLENLINGECSLFELIRNEILSSAQNKGIKSTCESWGLSSECLEKLINAFPDFVSNKKYCDTCSFINPQELKTWSNVSVQPTGPNDESTPKKKRKTGEDKRKVTNYSIDQKIQAVKEFVKGTNQSETARELQIPAVNLMRWRDKIRKEAFQEPHVENLYGVQKRGQRNKMFRDLDARVYAWYKENKDKKNIDEELMHQARSIVKIDESEPIIAEIWLSSFKKHYKIE
;
A
#
# COMPACT_ATOMS: atom_id res chain seq x y z
N MET A 1 -1.41 -14.21 34.01
CA MET A 1 -1.62 -12.99 33.19
C MET A 1 -0.45 -12.82 32.24
N MET A 2 -0.69 -12.61 30.94
CA MET A 2 0.38 -12.17 30.04
C MET A 2 0.75 -10.73 30.39
N ASN A 3 2.01 -10.48 30.76
CA ASN A 3 2.47 -9.15 31.13
C ASN A 3 2.83 -8.35 29.87
N PHE A 4 1.93 -7.47 29.46
CA PHE A 4 2.17 -6.49 28.40
C PHE A 4 2.71 -5.18 28.96
N SER A 5 3.52 -4.49 28.17
CA SER A 5 3.95 -3.11 28.49
C SER A 5 2.75 -2.16 28.50
N ASP A 6 2.82 -1.06 29.25
CA ASP A 6 1.74 -0.06 29.35
C ASP A 6 1.27 0.45 28.00
N LYS A 7 2.21 0.71 27.09
CA LYS A 7 1.89 1.11 25.72
C LYS A 7 1.04 0.06 25.01
N LYS A 8 1.38 -1.22 25.16
CA LYS A 8 0.65 -2.32 24.51
C LYS A 8 -0.70 -2.56 25.16
N ARG A 9 -0.80 -2.42 26.49
CA ARG A 9 -2.08 -2.46 27.23
C ARG A 9 -3.04 -1.36 26.76
N LYS A 10 -2.55 -0.14 26.57
CA LYS A 10 -3.33 0.98 26.02
C LYS A 10 -3.80 0.71 24.59
N GLN A 11 -2.96 0.15 23.73
CA GLN A 11 -3.34 -0.24 22.36
C GLN A 11 -4.42 -1.32 22.32
N ILE A 12 -4.32 -2.32 23.21
CA ILE A 12 -5.33 -3.37 23.36
C ILE A 12 -6.67 -2.77 23.80
N ALA A 13 -6.66 -1.90 24.81
CA ALA A 13 -7.87 -1.21 25.29
C ALA A 13 -8.52 -0.33 24.23
N ILE A 14 -7.74 0.46 23.49
CA ILE A 14 -8.24 1.28 22.37
C ILE A 14 -8.81 0.39 21.26
N SER A 15 -8.13 -0.72 20.93
CA SER A 15 -8.64 -1.66 19.94
C SER A 15 -9.97 -2.30 20.37
N ALA A 16 -10.12 -2.61 21.66
CA ALA A 16 -11.35 -3.18 22.21
C ALA A 16 -12.53 -2.20 22.15
N LEU A 17 -12.29 -0.91 22.38
CA LEU A 17 -13.31 0.14 22.22
C LEU A 17 -13.80 0.27 20.78
N ILE A 18 -12.88 0.14 19.81
CA ILE A 18 -13.19 0.40 18.40
C ILE A 18 -13.77 -0.84 17.71
N ASN A 19 -13.19 -2.02 17.95
CA ASN A 19 -13.50 -3.24 17.21
C ASN A 19 -14.33 -4.26 18.03
N GLY A 20 -14.53 -4.00 19.32
CA GLY A 20 -15.19 -4.93 20.24
C GLY A 20 -14.27 -6.04 20.76
N PHE A 21 -14.64 -6.56 21.94
CA PHE A 21 -13.84 -7.50 22.74
C PHE A 21 -13.37 -8.75 21.99
N LYS A 22 -14.28 -9.38 21.25
CA LYS A 22 -14.02 -10.61 20.50
C LYS A 22 -12.98 -10.42 19.40
N GLN A 23 -13.11 -9.36 18.61
CA GLN A 23 -12.18 -9.09 17.52
C GLN A 23 -10.79 -8.70 18.05
N THR A 24 -10.74 -7.96 19.16
CA THR A 24 -9.47 -7.61 19.81
C THR A 24 -8.81 -8.82 20.48
N SER A 25 -9.60 -9.70 21.09
CA SER A 25 -9.11 -10.98 21.63
C SER A 25 -8.40 -11.82 20.55
N GLU A 26 -9.03 -11.97 19.39
CA GLU A 26 -8.47 -12.68 18.24
C GLU A 26 -7.22 -11.98 17.67
N ALA A 27 -7.24 -10.65 17.54
CA ALA A 27 -6.14 -9.89 16.95
C ALA A 27 -4.87 -9.86 17.83
N TYR A 28 -5.02 -9.91 19.16
CA TYR A 28 -3.92 -9.85 20.10
C TYR A 28 -3.62 -11.19 20.78
N SER A 29 -4.33 -12.25 20.41
CA SER A 29 -4.22 -13.60 20.98
C SER A 29 -4.35 -13.60 22.52
N ILE A 30 -5.30 -12.81 23.04
CA ILE A 30 -5.58 -12.69 24.48
C ILE A 30 -7.00 -13.16 24.77
N PRO A 31 -7.28 -13.83 25.89
CA PRO A 31 -8.65 -14.16 26.29
C PRO A 31 -9.55 -12.92 26.43
N GLU A 32 -10.81 -13.00 26.01
CA GLU A 32 -11.76 -11.87 26.04
C GLU A 32 -11.95 -11.28 27.45
N ASP A 33 -11.95 -12.13 28.48
CA ASP A 33 -12.02 -11.76 29.90
C ASP A 33 -10.80 -10.96 30.39
N GLN A 34 -9.67 -11.03 29.67
CA GLN A 34 -8.47 -10.25 29.97
C GLN A 34 -8.42 -8.89 29.26
N VAL A 35 -9.38 -8.59 28.39
CA VAL A 35 -9.46 -7.30 27.68
C VAL A 35 -10.07 -6.22 28.56
N MET A 36 -11.08 -6.55 29.38
CA MET A 36 -11.80 -5.61 30.25
C MET A 36 -10.91 -4.86 31.25
N PRO A 37 -9.97 -5.51 31.98
CA PRO A 37 -9.11 -4.80 32.92
C PRO A 37 -8.20 -3.75 32.26
N TYR A 38 -7.90 -3.86 30.96
CA TYR A 38 -7.10 -2.85 30.26
C TYR A 38 -7.89 -1.59 29.93
N LEU A 39 -9.22 -1.70 29.78
CA LEU A 39 -10.14 -0.58 29.59
C LEU A 39 -10.35 0.22 30.87
N GLU A 40 -10.57 -0.49 31.98
CA GLU A 40 -10.77 0.13 33.30
C GLU A 40 -9.53 0.96 33.71
N ASN A 41 -8.34 0.47 33.42
CA ASN A 41 -7.08 1.19 33.63
C ASN A 41 -6.90 2.42 32.72
N LEU A 42 -7.62 2.49 31.60
CA LEU A 42 -7.54 3.60 30.65
C LEU A 42 -8.51 4.74 30.99
N ILE A 43 -9.63 4.41 31.64
CA ILE A 43 -10.64 5.38 32.13
C ILE A 43 -10.14 6.10 33.40
N ASN A 44 -9.29 5.45 34.21
CA ASN A 44 -8.80 5.97 35.48
C ASN A 44 -7.51 6.83 35.39
N GLY A 45 -7.01 7.14 34.19
CA GLY A 45 -5.76 7.90 33.99
C GLY A 45 -5.97 9.35 33.52
N GLU A 46 -5.06 10.26 33.94
CA GLU A 46 -5.08 11.74 33.81
C GLU A 46 -5.17 12.37 32.40
N CYS A 47 -5.32 11.58 31.32
CA CYS A 47 -5.63 12.09 29.98
C CYS A 47 -6.96 11.51 29.53
N SER A 48 -7.92 12.36 29.16
CA SER A 48 -9.25 11.89 28.79
C SER A 48 -9.13 10.91 27.60
N LEU A 49 -9.76 9.74 27.70
CA LEU A 49 -9.84 8.74 26.62
C LEU A 49 -10.20 9.37 25.26
N PHE A 50 -11.00 10.44 25.29
CA PHE A 50 -11.36 11.26 24.14
C PHE A 50 -10.16 11.95 23.46
N GLU A 51 -9.17 12.44 24.21
CA GLU A 51 -7.95 13.01 23.64
C GLU A 51 -7.11 11.95 22.92
N LEU A 52 -7.02 10.73 23.47
CA LEU A 52 -6.29 9.63 22.85
C LEU A 52 -6.98 9.17 21.56
N ILE A 53 -8.30 9.00 21.57
CA ILE A 53 -9.08 8.62 20.39
C ILE A 53 -9.00 9.73 19.33
N ARG A 54 -9.18 10.99 19.72
CA ARG A 54 -9.04 12.16 18.83
C ARG A 54 -7.69 12.16 18.13
N ASN A 55 -6.60 12.00 18.90
CA ASN A 55 -5.24 12.05 18.34
C ASN A 55 -4.97 10.89 17.37
N GLU A 56 -5.53 9.70 17.61
CA GLU A 56 -5.45 8.58 16.67
C GLU A 56 -6.25 8.83 15.39
N ILE A 57 -7.47 9.37 15.48
CA ILE A 57 -8.28 9.74 14.31
C ILE A 57 -7.55 10.79 13.47
N LEU A 58 -7.01 11.83 14.09
CA LEU A 58 -6.25 12.88 13.41
C LEU A 58 -4.96 12.32 12.76
N SER A 59 -4.24 11.44 13.46
CA SER A 59 -3.05 10.78 12.93
C SER A 59 -3.39 9.84 11.76
N SER A 60 -4.51 9.13 11.82
CA SER A 60 -4.99 8.29 10.72
C SER A 60 -5.35 9.13 9.49
N ALA A 61 -6.04 10.26 9.69
CA ALA A 61 -6.40 11.18 8.61
C ALA A 61 -5.14 11.72 7.91
N GLN A 62 -4.10 12.08 8.67
CA GLN A 62 -2.83 12.54 8.11
C GLN A 62 -2.10 11.48 7.30
N ASN A 63 -2.05 10.24 7.79
CA ASN A 63 -1.24 9.18 7.18
C ASN A 63 -1.95 8.49 6.00
N LYS A 64 -3.27 8.35 6.06
CA LYS A 64 -4.06 7.54 5.13
C LYS A 64 -5.08 8.36 4.32
N GLY A 65 -5.27 9.64 4.65
CA GLY A 65 -6.25 10.51 4.03
C GLY A 65 -7.65 10.43 4.65
N ILE A 66 -8.45 11.46 4.38
CA ILE A 66 -9.81 11.64 4.92
C ILE A 66 -10.70 10.44 4.58
N LYS A 67 -10.78 10.06 3.30
CA LYS A 67 -11.67 9.00 2.84
C LYS A 67 -11.39 7.65 3.52
N SER A 68 -10.13 7.22 3.56
CA SER A 68 -9.75 5.95 4.20
C SER A 68 -9.95 6.00 5.72
N THR A 69 -9.81 7.17 6.34
CA THR A 69 -10.07 7.35 7.77
C THR A 69 -11.58 7.34 8.06
N CYS A 70 -12.40 8.00 7.26
CA CYS A 70 -13.87 7.92 7.36
C CYS A 70 -14.37 6.48 7.22
N GLU A 71 -13.86 5.72 6.25
CA GLU A 71 -14.23 4.32 6.02
C GLU A 71 -13.78 3.41 7.18
N SER A 72 -12.60 3.63 7.76
CA SER A 72 -12.08 2.80 8.86
C SER A 72 -12.68 3.14 10.22
N TRP A 73 -13.11 4.38 10.42
CA TRP A 73 -13.65 4.86 11.69
C TRP A 73 -15.17 5.06 11.67
N GLY A 74 -15.83 4.81 10.55
CA GLY A 74 -17.28 4.97 10.41
C GLY A 74 -17.76 6.42 10.57
N LEU A 75 -16.92 7.39 10.20
CA LEU A 75 -17.21 8.82 10.31
C LEU A 75 -17.71 9.40 8.98
N SER A 76 -18.56 10.42 9.03
CA SER A 76 -18.83 11.23 7.84
C SER A 76 -17.65 12.17 7.55
N SER A 77 -17.40 12.45 6.28
CA SER A 77 -16.32 13.38 5.87
C SER A 77 -16.49 14.76 6.51
N GLU A 78 -17.73 15.26 6.58
CA GLU A 78 -18.03 16.54 7.24
C GLU A 78 -17.64 16.55 8.73
N CYS A 79 -17.83 15.43 9.43
CA CYS A 79 -17.46 15.30 10.84
C CYS A 79 -15.94 15.29 11.02
N LEU A 80 -15.22 14.57 10.16
CA LEU A 80 -13.76 14.49 10.22
C LEU A 80 -13.11 15.83 9.84
N GLU A 81 -13.64 16.53 8.84
CA GLU A 81 -13.17 17.86 8.43
C GLU A 81 -13.37 18.91 9.53
N LYS A 82 -14.54 18.92 10.19
CA LYS A 82 -14.80 19.77 11.37
C LYS A 82 -13.81 19.48 12.50
N LEU A 83 -13.49 18.20 12.73
CA LEU A 83 -12.53 17.80 13.76
C LEU A 83 -11.11 18.27 13.42
N ILE A 84 -10.66 18.13 12.16
CA ILE A 84 -9.34 18.59 11.73
C ILE A 84 -9.22 20.12 11.86
N ASN A 85 -10.25 20.85 11.43
CA ASN A 85 -10.29 22.31 11.52
C ASN A 85 -10.29 22.84 12.96
N ALA A 86 -10.81 22.06 13.91
CA ALA A 86 -10.77 22.41 15.33
C ALA A 86 -9.38 22.24 15.97
N PHE A 87 -8.45 21.52 15.32
CA PHE A 87 -7.11 21.23 15.83
C PHE A 87 -6.03 21.48 14.75
N PRO A 88 -5.85 22.74 14.31
CA PRO A 88 -4.94 23.09 13.21
C PRO A 88 -3.47 22.83 13.53
N ASP A 89 -3.08 22.80 14.81
CA ASP A 89 -1.70 22.52 15.24
C ASP A 89 -1.22 21.11 14.89
N PHE A 90 -2.13 20.17 14.64
CA PHE A 90 -1.77 18.85 14.12
C PHE A 90 -1.32 18.94 12.65
N VAL A 91 -1.88 19.87 11.87
CA VAL A 91 -1.65 20.03 10.42
C VAL A 91 -0.27 20.61 10.10
N SER A 92 0.33 21.38 11.01
CA SER A 92 1.55 22.14 10.75
C SER A 92 2.84 21.31 10.66
N ASN A 93 2.84 20.03 11.08
CA ASN A 93 4.08 19.25 11.20
C ASN A 93 4.36 18.24 10.07
N LYS A 94 3.45 18.00 9.13
CA LYS A 94 3.71 17.26 7.88
C LYS A 94 2.74 17.73 6.80
N LYS A 95 3.27 18.06 5.61
CA LYS A 95 2.47 18.44 4.43
C LYS A 95 1.33 17.45 4.23
N TYR A 96 0.10 17.96 4.27
CA TYR A 96 -1.11 17.20 4.00
C TYR A 96 -1.00 16.52 2.63
N CYS A 97 -1.19 15.20 2.56
CA CYS A 97 -1.19 14.48 1.30
C CYS A 97 -2.55 14.69 0.61
N ASP A 98 -2.71 15.83 -0.02
CA ASP A 98 -3.92 16.23 -0.77
C ASP A 98 -4.02 15.54 -2.14
N THR A 99 -3.62 14.27 -2.25
CA THR A 99 -3.67 13.53 -3.54
C THR A 99 -5.04 12.90 -3.85
N CYS A 100 -6.12 13.38 -3.24
CA CYS A 100 -7.50 13.03 -3.62
C CYS A 100 -8.37 14.23 -4.03
N SER A 101 -7.80 15.43 -4.08
CA SER A 101 -8.49 16.62 -4.57
C SER A 101 -8.20 16.75 -6.06
N PHE A 102 -9.05 16.13 -6.89
CA PHE A 102 -9.42 16.46 -8.29
C PHE A 102 -10.04 15.21 -8.95
N ILE A 103 -11.17 14.75 -8.44
CA ILE A 103 -12.12 13.98 -9.26
C ILE A 103 -13.33 14.88 -9.42
N ASN A 104 -13.56 15.33 -10.65
CA ASN A 104 -14.67 16.18 -11.02
C ASN A 104 -15.99 15.43 -10.73
N PRO A 105 -16.92 15.96 -9.90
CA PRO A 105 -18.16 15.27 -9.53
C PRO A 105 -19.09 14.93 -10.70
N GLN A 106 -18.84 15.47 -11.90
CA GLN A 106 -19.60 15.13 -13.10
C GLN A 106 -19.21 13.79 -13.74
N GLU A 107 -18.04 13.22 -13.43
CA GLU A 107 -17.60 11.93 -14.00
C GLU A 107 -18.21 10.71 -13.28
N LEU A 108 -18.83 10.90 -12.11
CA LEU A 108 -19.46 9.84 -11.33
C LEU A 108 -20.88 9.45 -11.80
N LYS A 109 -21.47 10.15 -12.78
CA LYS A 109 -22.84 9.88 -13.26
C LYS A 109 -22.97 8.72 -14.26
N THR A 110 -21.88 8.10 -14.70
CA THR A 110 -21.94 7.00 -15.69
C THR A 110 -21.84 5.59 -15.07
N TRP A 111 -21.66 5.46 -13.75
CA TRP A 111 -21.38 4.17 -13.11
C TRP A 111 -22.54 3.57 -12.29
N SER A 112 -23.74 4.17 -12.31
CA SER A 112 -24.90 3.70 -11.53
C SER A 112 -25.92 2.85 -12.29
N ASN A 113 -25.68 2.48 -13.55
CA ASN A 113 -26.64 1.70 -14.37
C ASN A 113 -26.20 0.26 -14.67
N VAL A 114 -25.54 -0.43 -13.73
CA VAL A 114 -25.49 -1.90 -13.75
C VAL A 114 -26.44 -2.44 -12.69
N SER A 115 -27.73 -2.38 -13.02
CA SER A 115 -28.78 -3.13 -12.33
C SER A 115 -28.54 -4.62 -12.55
N VAL A 116 -28.01 -5.31 -11.54
CA VAL A 116 -28.11 -6.77 -11.47
C VAL A 116 -29.51 -7.08 -10.96
N GLN A 117 -30.45 -7.40 -11.87
CA GLN A 117 -31.74 -7.94 -11.48
C GLN A 117 -31.53 -9.27 -10.76
N PRO A 118 -32.26 -9.55 -9.66
CA PRO A 118 -32.31 -10.86 -9.06
C PRO A 118 -33.23 -11.75 -9.90
N THR A 119 -32.69 -12.82 -10.47
CA THR A 119 -33.50 -13.88 -11.08
C THR A 119 -34.35 -14.53 -9.99
N GLY A 120 -35.67 -14.42 -10.15
CA GLY A 120 -36.66 -15.05 -9.28
C GLY A 120 -36.65 -16.59 -9.35
N PRO A 121 -37.48 -17.23 -8.52
CA PRO A 121 -37.42 -18.65 -8.22
C PRO A 121 -38.18 -19.45 -9.29
N ASN A 122 -37.46 -20.25 -10.07
CA ASN A 122 -37.89 -21.53 -10.65
C ASN A 122 -36.89 -21.90 -11.74
N ASP A 123 -35.93 -22.75 -11.41
CA ASP A 123 -35.57 -23.86 -12.30
C ASP A 123 -34.82 -24.92 -11.50
N GLU A 124 -35.53 -26.04 -11.30
CA GLU A 124 -35.01 -27.27 -10.74
C GLU A 124 -33.98 -27.87 -11.70
N SER A 125 -32.72 -27.91 -11.28
CA SER A 125 -31.80 -29.02 -11.56
C SER A 125 -30.42 -28.67 -11.02
N THR A 126 -30.20 -28.86 -9.72
CA THR A 126 -28.85 -28.83 -9.16
C THR A 126 -28.02 -30.00 -9.69
N PRO A 127 -26.91 -29.79 -10.44
CA PRO A 127 -25.90 -30.81 -10.55
C PRO A 127 -25.06 -30.74 -9.28
N LYS A 128 -25.07 -31.84 -8.52
CA LYS A 128 -24.26 -32.06 -7.32
C LYS A 128 -22.85 -31.47 -7.48
N LYS A 129 -22.47 -30.56 -6.56
CA LYS A 129 -21.10 -30.02 -6.43
C LYS A 129 -20.11 -31.19 -6.41
N LYS A 130 -19.45 -31.46 -7.54
CA LYS A 130 -18.21 -32.25 -7.55
C LYS A 130 -17.19 -31.43 -6.76
N ARG A 131 -16.74 -31.97 -5.62
CA ARG A 131 -15.53 -31.52 -4.93
C ARG A 131 -14.42 -31.49 -5.98
N LYS A 132 -13.99 -30.29 -6.38
CA LYS A 132 -12.79 -30.13 -7.20
C LYS A 132 -11.62 -30.62 -6.35
N THR A 133 -11.09 -31.77 -6.73
CA THR A 133 -9.77 -32.26 -6.34
C THR A 133 -8.73 -31.17 -6.61
N GLY A 134 -7.78 -31.04 -5.69
CA GLY A 134 -6.82 -29.94 -5.60
C GLY A 134 -5.71 -29.97 -6.64
N GLU A 135 -6.05 -29.87 -7.93
CA GLU A 135 -5.06 -29.89 -9.03
C GLU A 135 -5.00 -28.65 -9.92
N ASP A 136 -5.86 -27.64 -9.71
CA ASP A 136 -5.72 -26.33 -10.36
C ASP A 136 -5.24 -25.27 -9.36
N LYS A 137 -4.06 -25.49 -8.77
CA LYS A 137 -3.29 -24.33 -8.26
C LYS A 137 -2.93 -23.52 -9.50
N ARG A 138 -3.61 -22.39 -9.71
CA ARG A 138 -3.27 -21.38 -10.74
C ARG A 138 -1.74 -21.29 -10.80
N LYS A 139 -1.12 -21.76 -11.88
CA LYS A 139 0.33 -21.63 -12.07
C LYS A 139 0.65 -20.15 -11.89
N VAL A 140 1.45 -19.82 -10.88
CA VAL A 140 1.92 -18.46 -10.69
C VAL A 140 2.86 -18.19 -11.85
N THR A 141 2.36 -17.51 -12.88
CA THR A 141 3.18 -17.10 -14.02
C THR A 141 4.25 -16.14 -13.50
N ASN A 142 5.51 -16.58 -13.56
CA ASN A 142 6.65 -15.78 -13.12
C ASN A 142 7.09 -14.85 -14.26
N TYR A 143 6.62 -13.61 -14.22
CA TYR A 143 7.07 -12.57 -15.16
C TYR A 143 8.44 -12.02 -14.75
N SER A 144 9.34 -11.84 -15.74
CA SER A 144 10.61 -11.12 -15.57
C SER A 144 10.37 -9.64 -15.27
N ILE A 145 11.41 -8.93 -14.81
CA ILE A 145 11.28 -7.49 -14.54
C ILE A 145 11.01 -6.69 -15.82
N ASP A 146 11.67 -7.03 -16.93
CA ASP A 146 11.46 -6.37 -18.22
C ASP A 146 10.04 -6.61 -18.74
N GLN A 147 9.52 -7.84 -18.62
CA GLN A 147 8.13 -8.16 -18.97
C GLN A 147 7.14 -7.35 -18.14
N LYS A 148 7.38 -7.18 -16.84
CA LYS A 148 6.51 -6.38 -15.97
C LYS A 148 6.52 -4.91 -16.37
N ILE A 149 7.70 -4.34 -16.62
CA ILE A 149 7.83 -2.93 -17.03
C ILE A 149 7.14 -2.70 -18.37
N GLN A 150 7.36 -3.58 -19.35
CA GLN A 150 6.74 -3.47 -20.67
C GLN A 150 5.21 -3.61 -20.59
N ALA A 151 4.72 -4.60 -19.85
CA ALA A 151 3.28 -4.77 -19.64
C ALA A 151 2.64 -3.55 -18.95
N VAL A 152 3.34 -2.93 -17.99
CA VAL A 152 2.89 -1.69 -17.36
C VAL A 152 2.90 -0.52 -18.35
N LYS A 153 3.92 -0.39 -19.21
CA LYS A 153 3.96 0.65 -20.26
C LYS A 153 2.77 0.55 -21.21
N GLU A 154 2.47 -0.65 -21.68
CA GLU A 154 1.31 -0.90 -22.55
C GLU A 154 0.00 -0.62 -21.81
N PHE A 155 -0.11 -1.08 -20.57
CA PHE A 155 -1.29 -0.84 -19.72
C PHE A 155 -1.56 0.63 -19.43
N VAL A 156 -0.52 1.46 -19.25
CA VAL A 156 -0.68 2.90 -18.99
C VAL A 156 -1.00 3.67 -20.28
N LYS A 157 -0.48 3.23 -21.43
CA LYS A 157 -0.80 3.82 -22.74
C LYS A 157 -2.19 3.43 -23.27
N GLY A 158 -2.70 2.27 -22.86
CA GLY A 158 -3.99 1.77 -23.31
C GLY A 158 -5.13 2.70 -22.91
N THR A 159 -5.94 3.10 -23.89
CA THR A 159 -7.16 3.91 -23.68
C THR A 159 -8.19 3.15 -22.86
N ASN A 160 -8.21 1.81 -22.97
CA ASN A 160 -9.06 0.92 -22.20
C ASN A 160 -8.21 -0.10 -21.41
N GLN A 161 -7.92 0.23 -20.15
CA GLN A 161 -7.11 -0.61 -19.25
C GLN A 161 -7.66 -2.03 -19.06
N SER A 162 -8.98 -2.23 -19.14
CA SER A 162 -9.58 -3.56 -18.98
C SER A 162 -9.33 -4.46 -20.19
N GLU A 163 -9.29 -3.86 -21.39
CA GLU A 163 -9.03 -4.56 -22.64
C GLU A 163 -7.54 -4.86 -22.80
N THR A 164 -6.68 -3.87 -22.54
CA THR A 164 -5.22 -4.08 -22.54
C THR A 164 -4.79 -5.15 -21.53
N ALA A 165 -5.41 -5.22 -20.35
CA ALA A 165 -5.16 -6.30 -19.39
C ALA A 165 -5.54 -7.70 -19.93
N ARG A 166 -6.62 -7.79 -20.74
CA ARG A 166 -7.03 -9.04 -21.40
C ARG A 166 -6.04 -9.43 -22.50
N GLU A 167 -5.61 -8.48 -23.32
CA GLU A 167 -4.62 -8.68 -24.38
C GLU A 167 -3.28 -9.17 -23.83
N LEU A 168 -2.81 -8.53 -22.75
CA LEU A 168 -1.60 -8.92 -22.04
C LEU A 168 -1.73 -10.26 -21.29
N GLN A 169 -2.95 -10.79 -21.16
CA GLN A 169 -3.27 -11.96 -20.35
C GLN A 169 -2.78 -11.82 -18.89
N ILE A 170 -2.76 -10.60 -18.36
CA ILE A 170 -2.33 -10.28 -17.00
C ILE A 170 -3.51 -9.63 -16.28
N PRO A 171 -3.90 -10.11 -15.08
CA PRO A 171 -4.96 -9.46 -14.31
C PRO A 171 -4.66 -7.97 -14.09
N ALA A 172 -5.63 -7.09 -14.35
CA ALA A 172 -5.49 -5.64 -14.18
C ALA A 172 -4.99 -5.26 -12.77
N VAL A 173 -5.40 -5.99 -11.74
CA VAL A 173 -4.94 -5.82 -10.36
C VAL A 173 -3.42 -5.98 -10.23
N ASN A 174 -2.81 -6.92 -10.96
CA ASN A 174 -1.36 -7.11 -10.95
C ASN A 174 -0.65 -5.98 -11.68
N LEU A 175 -1.17 -5.54 -12.84
CA LEU A 175 -0.63 -4.41 -13.60
C LEU A 175 -0.68 -3.12 -12.77
N MET A 176 -1.79 -2.85 -12.10
CA MET A 176 -1.92 -1.70 -11.18
C MET A 176 -0.92 -1.78 -10.03
N ARG A 177 -0.75 -2.95 -9.40
CA ARG A 177 0.24 -3.14 -8.33
C ARG A 177 1.66 -2.90 -8.81
N TRP A 178 2.02 -3.40 -9.99
CA TRP A 178 3.36 -3.16 -10.55
C TRP A 178 3.54 -1.69 -10.92
N ARG A 179 2.54 -1.06 -11.55
CA ARG A 179 2.53 0.37 -11.88
C ARG A 179 2.78 1.21 -10.64
N ASP A 180 1.99 1.01 -9.59
CA ASP A 180 2.07 1.81 -8.37
C ASP A 180 3.43 1.65 -7.70
N LYS A 181 3.96 0.43 -7.70
CA LYS A 181 5.27 0.14 -7.16
C LYS A 181 6.42 0.73 -7.97
N ILE A 182 6.34 0.69 -9.30
CA ILE A 182 7.32 1.35 -10.17
C ILE A 182 7.27 2.86 -9.96
N ARG A 183 6.08 3.46 -9.91
CA ARG A 183 5.90 4.91 -9.83
C ARG A 183 6.23 5.50 -8.46
N LYS A 184 5.87 4.79 -7.39
CA LYS A 184 5.93 5.32 -6.01
C LYS A 184 7.09 4.78 -5.18
N GLU A 185 7.67 3.65 -5.57
CA GLU A 185 8.65 2.97 -4.71
C GLU A 185 9.99 2.72 -5.40
N ALA A 186 10.04 2.48 -6.71
CA ALA A 186 11.27 2.11 -7.39
C ALA A 186 12.34 3.21 -7.33
N PHE A 187 13.52 2.85 -6.81
CA PHE A 187 14.68 3.75 -6.63
C PHE A 187 14.40 4.96 -5.72
N GLN A 188 13.36 4.87 -4.90
CA GLN A 188 13.00 5.86 -3.88
C GLN A 188 13.29 5.30 -2.48
N GLU A 189 13.01 6.08 -1.43
CA GLU A 189 13.24 5.68 -0.04
C GLU A 189 12.71 4.27 0.31
N PRO A 190 11.48 3.85 -0.09
CA PRO A 190 10.99 2.51 0.21
C PRO A 190 11.85 1.39 -0.40
N HIS A 191 12.43 1.62 -1.58
CA HIS A 191 13.35 0.68 -2.21
C HIS A 191 14.65 0.59 -1.39
N VAL A 192 15.21 1.73 -0.99
CA VAL A 192 16.45 1.81 -0.21
C VAL A 192 16.31 1.12 1.14
N GLU A 193 15.24 1.43 1.88
CA GLU A 193 14.95 0.80 3.17
C GLU A 193 14.78 -0.72 3.04
N ASN A 194 14.11 -1.16 1.98
CA ASN A 194 13.83 -2.58 1.77
C ASN A 194 15.08 -3.38 1.35
N LEU A 195 15.93 -2.82 0.49
CA LEU A 195 17.12 -3.54 0.00
C LEU A 195 18.35 -3.35 0.89
N TYR A 196 18.59 -2.13 1.37
CA TYR A 196 19.82 -1.74 2.03
C TYR A 196 19.65 -1.48 3.53
N GLY A 197 18.41 -1.32 4.00
CA GLY A 197 18.11 -1.18 5.43
C GLY A 197 18.38 -2.44 6.24
N VAL A 198 18.22 -2.33 7.57
CA VAL A 198 18.56 -3.35 8.58
C VAL A 198 17.54 -4.51 8.62
N GLN A 199 16.79 -4.75 7.54
CA GLN A 199 15.83 -5.84 7.46
C GLN A 199 16.51 -7.20 7.32
N LYS A 200 15.91 -8.26 7.89
CA LYS A 200 16.40 -9.65 7.78
C LYS A 200 16.52 -10.04 6.30
N ARG A 201 17.65 -10.63 5.89
CA ARG A 201 18.02 -10.99 4.50
C ARG A 201 16.94 -11.73 3.68
N GLY A 202 15.96 -12.38 4.34
CA GLY A 202 14.88 -13.13 3.70
C GLY A 202 13.64 -12.33 3.26
N GLN A 203 13.47 -11.06 3.67
CA GLN A 203 12.25 -10.28 3.35
C GLN A 203 12.43 -9.24 2.24
N ARG A 204 13.63 -9.09 1.67
CA ARG A 204 13.85 -8.07 0.65
C ARG A 204 13.10 -8.39 -0.63
N ASN A 205 12.47 -7.37 -1.18
CA ASN A 205 11.56 -7.46 -2.31
C ASN A 205 12.28 -7.90 -3.59
N LYS A 206 11.80 -8.99 -4.19
CA LYS A 206 12.39 -9.51 -5.43
C LYS A 206 12.42 -8.47 -6.55
N MET A 207 11.34 -7.69 -6.69
CA MET A 207 11.25 -6.68 -7.75
C MET A 207 12.33 -5.60 -7.66
N PHE A 208 12.65 -5.15 -6.44
CA PHE A 208 13.70 -4.15 -6.24
C PHE A 208 15.08 -4.74 -6.54
N ARG A 209 15.34 -5.97 -6.09
CA ARG A 209 16.59 -6.68 -6.45
C ARG A 209 16.75 -6.83 -7.95
N ASP A 210 15.67 -7.18 -8.66
CA ASP A 210 15.69 -7.36 -10.11
C ASP A 210 15.94 -6.02 -10.84
N LEU A 211 15.40 -4.91 -10.33
CA LEU A 211 15.65 -3.55 -10.85
C LEU A 211 17.11 -3.11 -10.65
N ASP A 212 17.64 -3.28 -9.44
CA ASP A 212 19.06 -3.00 -9.15
C ASP A 212 19.99 -3.86 -10.00
N ALA A 213 19.69 -5.15 -10.14
CA ALA A 213 20.45 -6.05 -10.99
C ALA A 213 20.44 -5.58 -12.46
N ARG A 214 19.32 -5.02 -12.94
CA ARG A 214 19.23 -4.47 -14.29
C ARG A 214 20.11 -3.24 -14.48
N VAL A 215 20.12 -2.30 -13.54
CA VAL A 215 21.01 -1.13 -13.55
C VAL A 215 22.48 -1.58 -13.47
N TYR A 216 22.79 -2.54 -12.60
CA TYR A 216 24.14 -3.03 -12.42
C TYR A 216 24.67 -3.79 -13.65
N ALA A 217 23.83 -4.55 -14.34
CA ALA A 217 24.19 -5.17 -15.61
C ALA A 217 24.58 -4.12 -16.65
N TRP A 218 23.80 -3.04 -16.77
CA TRP A 218 24.14 -1.92 -17.63
C TRP A 218 25.46 -1.25 -17.23
N TYR A 219 25.70 -1.03 -15.93
CA TYR A 219 26.96 -0.47 -15.43
C TYR A 219 28.18 -1.32 -15.84
N LYS A 220 28.10 -2.64 -15.72
CA LYS A 220 29.21 -3.53 -16.11
C LYS A 220 29.62 -3.37 -17.57
N GLU A 221 28.65 -3.10 -18.45
CA GLU A 221 28.85 -2.89 -19.88
C GLU A 221 29.35 -1.46 -20.20
N ASN A 222 29.22 -0.50 -19.27
CA ASN A 222 29.43 0.93 -19.50
C ASN A 222 30.36 1.60 -18.46
N LYS A 223 31.16 0.81 -17.75
CA LYS A 223 32.01 1.28 -16.63
C LYS A 223 32.99 2.41 -16.98
N ASP A 224 33.36 2.53 -18.26
CA ASP A 224 34.37 3.50 -18.73
C ASP A 224 33.75 4.85 -19.13
N LYS A 225 32.43 5.03 -18.96
CA LYS A 225 31.76 6.31 -19.23
C LYS A 225 32.22 7.38 -18.24
N LYS A 226 32.44 8.59 -18.75
CA LYS A 226 32.59 9.80 -17.92
C LYS A 226 31.26 10.09 -17.21
N ASN A 227 31.34 10.62 -15.99
CA ASN A 227 30.18 10.95 -15.14
C ASN A 227 29.26 9.75 -14.84
N ILE A 228 29.86 8.65 -14.36
CA ILE A 228 29.14 7.41 -14.11
C ILE A 228 27.94 7.56 -13.18
N ASP A 229 28.01 8.46 -12.20
CA ASP A 229 26.94 8.73 -11.25
C ASP A 229 25.69 9.34 -11.94
N GLU A 230 25.88 10.28 -12.86
CA GLU A 230 24.79 10.87 -13.65
C GLU A 230 24.18 9.83 -14.59
N GLU A 231 25.01 9.00 -15.22
CA GLU A 231 24.57 7.94 -16.12
C GLU A 231 23.81 6.83 -15.40
N LEU A 232 24.22 6.47 -14.18
CA LEU A 232 23.49 5.52 -13.32
C LEU A 232 22.10 6.06 -12.96
N MET A 233 22.00 7.34 -12.60
CA MET A 233 20.72 8.00 -12.32
C MET A 233 19.84 8.06 -13.56
N HIS A 234 20.41 8.41 -14.72
CA HIS A 234 19.69 8.41 -16.00
C HIS A 234 19.18 7.01 -16.36
N GLN A 235 20.02 5.99 -16.18
CA GLN A 235 19.63 4.60 -16.47
C GLN A 235 18.52 4.12 -15.53
N ALA A 236 18.59 4.45 -14.23
CA ALA A 236 17.54 4.16 -13.28
C ALA A 236 16.21 4.78 -13.73
N ARG A 237 16.20 6.09 -14.08
CA ARG A 237 15.01 6.77 -14.62
C ARG A 237 14.48 6.09 -15.87
N SER A 238 15.34 5.81 -16.84
CA SER A 238 14.98 5.18 -18.12
C SER A 238 14.27 3.83 -17.93
N ILE A 239 14.73 3.00 -16.99
CA ILE A 239 14.12 1.70 -16.69
C ILE A 239 12.69 1.87 -16.16
N VAL A 240 12.46 2.80 -15.24
CA VAL A 240 11.16 2.97 -14.55
C VAL A 240 10.25 4.02 -15.21
N LYS A 241 10.68 4.64 -16.31
CA LYS A 241 9.88 5.57 -17.11
C LYS A 241 8.77 4.81 -17.84
N ILE A 242 7.61 4.71 -17.19
CA ILE A 242 6.44 3.96 -17.68
C ILE A 242 5.40 4.83 -18.39
N ASP A 243 5.46 6.15 -18.18
CA ASP A 243 4.62 7.15 -18.84
C ASP A 243 5.47 8.38 -19.20
N GLU A 244 4.82 9.48 -19.59
CA GLU A 244 5.47 10.73 -19.95
C GLU A 244 6.07 11.46 -18.74
N SER A 245 5.67 11.11 -17.52
CA SER A 245 6.18 11.74 -16.30
C SER A 245 7.60 11.26 -15.99
N GLU A 246 8.45 12.21 -15.58
CA GLU A 246 9.82 11.88 -15.22
C GLU A 246 9.86 11.21 -13.84
N PRO A 247 10.43 9.99 -13.71
CA PRO A 247 10.49 9.31 -12.43
C PRO A 247 11.40 10.02 -11.43
N ILE A 248 10.93 10.15 -10.19
CA ILE A 248 11.74 10.67 -9.09
C ILE A 248 12.63 9.54 -8.56
N ILE A 249 13.93 9.79 -8.51
CA ILE A 249 14.94 8.88 -7.96
C ILE A 249 15.55 9.54 -6.74
N ALA A 250 15.63 8.82 -5.62
CA ALA A 250 16.21 9.36 -4.39
C ALA A 250 17.74 9.34 -4.47
N GLU A 251 18.40 10.43 -4.07
CA GLU A 251 19.87 10.53 -4.06
C GLU A 251 20.52 9.48 -3.14
N ILE A 252 19.84 9.15 -2.03
CA ILE A 252 20.27 8.10 -1.11
C ILE A 252 20.28 6.70 -1.75
N TRP A 253 19.51 6.47 -2.82
CA TRP A 253 19.59 5.22 -3.56
C TRP A 253 20.94 5.07 -4.26
N LEU A 254 21.44 6.10 -4.95
CA LEU A 254 22.71 6.01 -5.69
C LEU A 254 23.88 5.67 -4.78
N SER A 255 24.00 6.39 -3.66
CA SER A 255 25.06 6.14 -2.67
C SER A 255 24.97 4.74 -2.07
N SER A 256 23.76 4.26 -1.78
CA SER A 256 23.53 2.90 -1.25
C SER A 256 23.82 1.81 -2.30
N PHE A 257 23.44 2.06 -3.56
CA PHE A 257 23.68 1.19 -4.71
C PHE A 257 25.18 1.02 -4.97
N LYS A 258 25.92 2.13 -5.08
CA LYS A 258 27.38 2.10 -5.26
C LYS A 258 28.08 1.34 -4.14
N LYS A 259 27.68 1.59 -2.88
CA LYS A 259 28.20 0.88 -1.71
C LYS A 259 27.88 -0.62 -1.76
N HIS A 260 26.67 -1.01 -2.17
CA HIS A 260 26.26 -2.41 -2.25
C HIS A 260 27.04 -3.19 -3.31
N TYR A 261 27.26 -2.58 -4.48
CA TYR A 261 27.92 -3.19 -5.63
C TYR A 261 29.43 -2.91 -5.73
N LYS A 262 30.00 -2.19 -4.77
CA LYS A 262 31.43 -1.79 -4.73
C LYS A 262 31.86 -1.04 -6.00
N ILE A 263 31.06 -0.04 -6.36
CA ILE A 263 31.34 0.87 -7.48
C ILE A 263 32.05 2.10 -6.90
N GLU A 264 33.24 2.41 -7.42
CA GLU A 264 34.04 3.59 -7.08
C GLU A 264 33.49 4.84 -7.79
#